data_AF-A0A4Q2DKK2-F1
#
_entry.id   AF-A0A4Q2DKK2-F1
#
_cell.length_a   1.000
_cell.length_b   1.000
_cell.length_c   1.000
_cell.angle_alpha   90.00
_cell.angle_beta   90.00
_cell.angle_gamma   90.00
#
_symmetry.space_group_name_H-M   'P 1'
#
loop_
_entity.id
_entity.type
_entity.pdbx_description
1 polymer ?
#
loop_
_entity_poly.entity_id
_entity_poly.type
_entity_poly.pdbx_seq_one_letter_code
_entity_poly.pdbx_strand_id
1 'polypeptide(L)'
;MTQIAEQVVFKIDLPWGQLETFESRTHRDWGYHNILEGPDAKITTLKYTSSKITSLPSSHPVTLQHLSQLHLHFGFLMGNTAYLDHLDTLTLPGLEDLKIRGTFDASDLLYPKVIALVRRSGCDLKQLALDENVKARFEDLEEVSALCQNLWHLDMRFWYMDGLGALSLDVNSSHPLLPKLEMLTLRIPSVERPVSHQRVIDPAAFMRMVQSRTEGLGGIGGDLDNGTLFKRLKEVRFIYGWETDELWSQVEAFEEADPSLAPFGGTNPTIVEVLQTLKDLISRFGKGAYQENSWGYAKLPMQIHNAVCGLEELDFESEDSRVLARRGVLHMLHQISTGSRTLPAGQAIFGIRKRTKELCNKWKPFLLRDSRSTPYRWCYLGEDMAKLKCVTPSDDQDEDSEETWNDILGCSHSSPPMSKEWLWQY
;
A
#
# COMPACT_ATOMS: atom_id res chain seq x y z
N MET A 1 -26.26 39.11 28.83
CA MET A 1 -25.27 38.33 29.61
C MET A 1 -25.69 36.87 29.53
N THR A 2 -25.12 36.13 28.59
CA THR A 2 -25.45 34.72 28.38
C THR A 2 -24.40 33.91 29.13
N GLN A 3 -24.79 33.32 30.27
CA GLN A 3 -23.95 32.35 30.98
C GLN A 3 -23.82 31.13 30.07
N ILE A 4 -22.65 30.97 29.45
CA ILE A 4 -22.26 29.74 28.79
C ILE A 4 -22.02 28.75 29.93
N ALA A 5 -22.87 27.72 30.01
CA ALA A 5 -22.71 26.64 30.96
C ALA A 5 -21.30 26.06 30.83
N GLU A 6 -20.58 25.97 31.96
CA GLU A 6 -19.27 25.34 32.02
C GLU A 6 -19.40 23.89 31.53
N GLN A 7 -18.92 23.63 30.32
CA GLN A 7 -18.74 22.26 29.84
C GLN A 7 -17.79 21.56 30.81
N VAL A 8 -18.25 20.49 31.43
CA VAL A 8 -17.43 19.63 32.27
C VAL A 8 -16.35 19.01 31.38
N VAL A 9 -15.14 19.56 31.44
CA VAL A 9 -13.98 19.03 30.74
C VAL A 9 -13.46 17.84 31.55
N PHE A 10 -13.67 16.63 31.04
CA PHE A 10 -13.05 15.45 31.62
C PHE A 10 -11.54 15.49 31.32
N LYS A 11 -10.73 15.82 32.33
CA LYS A 11 -9.27 15.87 32.24
C LYS A 11 -8.69 14.58 32.81
N ILE A 12 -8.14 13.74 31.93
CA ILE A 12 -7.32 12.59 32.33
C ILE A 12 -5.88 13.07 32.39
N ASP A 13 -5.22 12.88 33.54
CA ASP A 13 -3.78 13.04 33.66
C ASP A 13 -3.14 11.67 33.57
N LEU A 14 -2.33 11.45 32.53
CA LEU A 14 -1.62 10.20 32.32
C LEU A 14 -0.20 10.33 32.88
N PRO A 15 0.42 9.22 33.31
CA PRO A 15 1.83 9.23 33.70
C PRO A 15 2.72 9.31 32.44
N TRP A 16 2.72 10.46 31.75
CA TRP A 16 3.31 10.64 30.41
C TRP A 16 4.77 10.18 30.32
N GLY A 17 5.60 10.46 31.34
CA GLY A 17 7.00 10.03 31.38
C GLY A 17 7.21 8.52 31.54
N GLN A 18 6.18 7.77 31.94
CA GLN A 18 6.23 6.30 32.09
C GLN A 18 5.68 5.56 30.86
N LEU A 19 5.16 6.28 29.86
CA LEU A 19 4.60 5.65 28.67
C LEU A 19 5.72 5.12 27.77
N GLU A 20 5.67 3.82 27.48
CA GLU A 20 6.54 3.18 26.49
C GLU A 20 5.93 3.22 25.09
N THR A 21 4.60 3.20 24.99
CA THR A 21 3.85 3.24 23.75
C THR A 21 2.71 4.23 23.87
N PHE A 22 2.56 5.07 22.84
CA PHE A 22 1.39 5.93 22.68
C PHE A 22 0.84 5.81 21.28
N GLU A 23 -0.44 5.46 21.19
CA GLU A 23 -1.21 5.45 19.95
C GLU A 23 -2.47 6.28 20.14
N SER A 24 -2.62 7.33 19.32
CA SER A 24 -3.80 8.20 19.34
C SER A 24 -4.33 8.39 17.92
N ARG A 25 -5.66 8.30 17.81
CA ARG A 25 -6.44 8.65 16.62
C ARG A 25 -7.57 9.57 17.07
N THR A 26 -7.36 10.87 16.96
CA THR A 26 -8.32 11.86 17.47
C THR A 26 -8.62 12.92 16.42
N HIS A 27 -9.74 13.61 16.57
CA HIS A 27 -10.00 14.80 15.77
C HIS A 27 -9.17 16.00 16.28
N ARG A 28 -8.94 16.08 17.59
CA ARG A 28 -8.18 17.15 18.26
C ARG A 28 -7.74 16.64 19.62
N ASP A 29 -6.44 16.66 19.91
CA ASP A 29 -5.91 16.37 21.25
C ASP A 29 -4.59 17.11 21.54
N TRP A 30 -4.12 16.97 22.78
CA TRP A 30 -2.84 17.52 23.27
C TRP A 30 -1.85 16.41 23.68
N GLY A 31 -2.16 15.14 23.42
CA GLY A 31 -1.37 13.99 23.84
C GLY A 31 0.02 13.99 23.20
N TYR A 32 0.12 14.31 21.90
CA TYR A 32 1.41 14.47 21.24
C TYR A 32 2.28 15.53 21.92
N HIS A 33 1.69 16.69 22.23
CA HIS A 33 2.38 17.79 22.90
C HIS A 33 2.86 17.40 24.31
N ASN A 34 1.99 16.77 25.11
CA ASN A 34 2.31 16.33 26.47
C ASN A 34 3.46 15.30 26.51
N ILE A 35 3.58 14.45 25.47
CA ILE A 35 4.68 13.48 25.36
C ILE A 35 6.00 14.18 25.07
N LEU A 36 5.99 15.17 24.18
CA LEU A 36 7.20 15.90 23.79
C LEU A 36 7.71 16.84 24.87
N GLU A 37 6.82 17.39 25.70
CA GLU A 37 7.18 18.23 26.84
C GLU A 37 7.38 17.45 28.15
N GLY A 38 7.07 16.16 28.15
CA GLY A 38 7.20 15.30 29.31
C GLY A 38 8.66 15.08 29.72
N PRO A 39 9.01 15.17 31.02
CA PRO A 39 10.36 14.83 31.49
C PRO A 39 10.63 13.33 31.31
N ASP A 40 11.83 13.00 30.80
CA ASP A 40 12.37 11.63 30.71
C ASP A 40 11.43 10.60 30.05
N ALA A 41 10.83 10.96 28.90
CA ALA A 41 9.96 10.05 28.18
C ALA A 41 10.70 8.75 27.77
N LYS A 42 10.28 7.62 28.35
CA LYS A 42 10.73 6.26 27.97
C LYS A 42 10.03 5.73 26.72
N ILE A 43 9.46 6.63 25.92
CA ILE A 43 8.63 6.26 24.79
C ILE A 43 9.49 5.60 23.71
N THR A 44 9.04 4.43 23.26
CA THR A 44 9.66 3.63 22.20
C THR A 44 8.84 3.67 20.92
N THR A 45 7.52 3.82 21.04
CA THR A 45 6.59 3.91 19.92
C THR A 45 5.63 5.09 20.10
N LEU A 46 5.61 5.98 19.12
CA LEU A 46 4.72 7.14 19.05
C LEU A 46 3.95 7.12 17.74
N LYS A 47 2.67 6.77 17.81
CA LYS A 47 1.74 6.78 16.67
C LYS A 47 0.66 7.82 16.90
N TYR A 48 0.66 8.86 16.11
CA TYR A 48 -0.23 9.98 16.29
C TYR A 48 -0.94 10.33 15.00
N THR A 49 -2.27 10.20 15.01
CA THR A 49 -3.16 10.60 13.93
C THR A 49 -4.11 11.66 14.43
N SER A 50 -4.08 12.85 13.83
CA SER A 50 -4.97 13.94 14.18
C SER A 50 -5.46 14.72 12.98
N SER A 51 -6.77 14.94 12.87
CA SER A 51 -7.32 15.79 11.80
C SER A 51 -7.11 17.29 12.06
N LYS A 52 -6.99 17.69 13.34
CA LYS A 52 -6.70 19.07 13.77
C LYS A 52 -5.70 19.09 14.92
N ILE A 53 -4.47 19.51 14.64
CA ILE A 53 -3.53 19.92 15.70
C ILE A 53 -3.84 21.35 16.12
N THR A 54 -3.87 21.60 17.43
CA THR A 54 -4.02 22.95 17.99
C THR A 54 -2.73 23.73 18.06
N SER A 55 -1.63 23.04 18.36
CA SER A 55 -0.31 23.61 18.55
C SER A 55 0.74 22.50 18.51
N LEU A 56 1.85 22.75 17.85
CA LEU A 56 3.07 21.96 18.01
C LEU A 56 3.88 22.55 19.18
N PRO A 57 4.69 21.75 19.90
CA PRO A 57 5.52 22.27 20.97
C PRO A 57 6.40 23.41 20.45
N SER A 58 6.58 24.45 21.27
CA SER A 58 7.34 25.63 20.89
C SER A 58 8.84 25.33 20.84
N SER A 59 9.41 25.37 19.63
CA SER A 59 10.79 25.76 19.23
C SER A 59 12.03 25.28 20.00
N HIS A 60 11.90 24.44 21.02
CA HIS A 60 13.02 23.82 21.71
C HIS A 60 13.39 22.50 21.04
N PRO A 61 14.70 22.21 20.88
CA PRO A 61 15.13 20.90 20.40
C PRO A 61 14.62 19.81 21.34
N VAL A 62 13.83 18.88 20.81
CA VAL A 62 13.29 17.74 21.55
C VAL A 62 14.11 16.51 21.21
N THR A 63 14.69 15.87 22.23
CA THR A 63 15.44 14.63 22.05
C THR A 63 14.72 13.46 22.70
N LEU A 64 14.35 12.46 21.91
CA LEU A 64 13.73 11.21 22.40
C LEU A 64 14.68 10.05 22.13
N GLN A 65 15.49 9.71 23.14
CA GLN A 65 16.61 8.76 23.01
C GLN A 65 16.15 7.34 22.64
N HIS A 66 15.01 6.91 23.16
CA HIS A 66 14.52 5.54 23.03
C HIS A 66 13.45 5.36 21.96
N LEU A 67 13.05 6.43 21.27
CA LEU A 67 11.97 6.37 20.28
C LEU A 67 12.45 5.64 19.03
N SER A 68 11.97 4.41 18.86
CA SER A 68 12.27 3.53 17.73
C SER A 68 11.26 3.64 16.60
N GLN A 69 10.01 4.01 16.90
CA GLN A 69 8.94 4.15 15.91
C GLN A 69 8.24 5.50 16.06
N LEU A 70 8.19 6.26 14.98
CA LEU A 70 7.49 7.54 14.90
C LEU A 70 6.54 7.54 13.70
N HIS A 71 5.24 7.43 13.96
CA HIS A 71 4.22 7.52 12.92
C HIS A 71 3.37 8.76 13.15
N LEU A 72 3.41 9.68 12.20
CA LEU A 72 2.72 10.95 12.26
C LEU A 72 1.75 11.05 11.07
N HIS A 73 0.48 11.29 11.36
CA HIS A 73 -0.54 11.53 10.37
C HIS A 73 -1.34 12.79 10.75
N PHE A 74 -1.24 13.84 9.93
CA PHE A 74 -1.88 15.13 10.22
C PHE A 74 -2.85 15.55 9.12
N GLY A 75 -4.06 15.96 9.52
CA GLY A 75 -5.08 16.44 8.59
C GLY A 75 -4.93 17.90 8.17
N PHE A 76 -5.91 18.34 7.38
CA PHE A 76 -5.94 19.53 6.51
C PHE A 76 -5.70 20.91 7.16
N LEU A 77 -5.84 21.07 8.48
CA LEU A 77 -5.98 22.41 9.08
C LEU A 77 -4.70 23.04 9.64
N MET A 78 -3.55 22.36 9.59
CA MET A 78 -2.27 23.04 9.82
C MET A 78 -1.64 23.41 8.48
N GLY A 79 -1.13 24.63 8.36
CA GLY A 79 -0.22 24.95 7.26
C GLY A 79 0.98 24.01 7.30
N ASN A 80 1.27 23.33 6.19
CA ASN A 80 2.30 22.29 6.08
C ASN A 80 3.68 22.74 6.59
N THR A 81 3.96 24.05 6.55
CA THR A 81 5.20 24.66 7.04
C THR A 81 5.46 24.42 8.52
N ALA A 82 4.46 24.60 9.39
CA ALA A 82 4.64 24.42 10.84
C ALA A 82 5.00 22.98 11.19
N TYR A 83 4.45 22.03 10.44
CA TYR A 83 4.78 20.62 10.61
C TYR A 83 6.21 20.30 10.17
N LEU A 84 6.62 20.79 8.99
CA LEU A 84 7.97 20.60 8.50
C LEU A 84 9.02 21.26 9.41
N ASP A 85 8.71 22.44 9.95
CA ASP A 85 9.60 23.13 10.90
C ASP A 85 9.69 22.40 12.24
N HIS A 86 8.62 21.73 12.67
CA HIS A 86 8.66 20.88 13.85
C HIS A 86 9.64 19.71 13.68
N LEU A 87 9.72 19.10 12.48
CA LEU A 87 10.71 18.06 12.20
C LEU A 87 12.15 18.53 12.39
N ASP A 88 12.46 19.83 12.22
CA ASP A 88 13.80 20.37 12.46
C ASP A 88 14.18 20.43 13.94
N THR A 89 13.19 20.39 14.83
CA THR A 89 13.42 20.44 16.29
C THR A 89 13.67 19.06 16.89
N LEU A 90 13.36 17.98 16.18
CA LEU A 90 13.44 16.62 16.72
C LEU A 90 14.85 16.03 16.58
N THR A 91 15.33 15.33 17.60
CA THR A 91 16.54 14.50 17.55
C THR A 91 16.18 13.11 18.08
N LEU A 92 16.26 12.08 17.24
CA LEU A 92 15.69 10.77 17.50
C LEU A 92 16.74 9.66 17.25
N PRO A 93 17.77 9.52 18.10
CA PRO A 93 18.91 8.63 17.80
C PRO A 93 18.54 7.15 17.67
N GLY A 94 17.51 6.70 18.40
CA GLY A 94 17.03 5.32 18.35
C GLY A 94 16.04 5.01 17.22
N LEU A 95 15.73 5.96 16.34
CA LEU A 95 14.65 5.84 15.35
C LEU A 95 14.98 4.81 14.27
N GLU A 96 14.11 3.82 14.09
CA GLU A 96 14.24 2.77 13.07
C GLU A 96 13.06 2.79 12.07
N ASP A 97 11.90 3.27 12.48
CA ASP A 97 10.67 3.29 11.67
C ASP A 97 10.04 4.68 11.68
N LEU A 98 10.01 5.32 10.52
CA LEU A 98 9.45 6.64 10.31
C LEU A 98 8.31 6.60 9.29
N LYS A 99 7.10 6.97 9.73
CA LYS A 99 5.94 7.19 8.85
C LYS A 99 5.45 8.62 9.00
N ILE A 100 5.39 9.37 7.92
CA ILE A 100 4.86 10.73 7.88
C ILE A 100 3.79 10.80 6.77
N ARG A 101 2.58 11.17 7.16
CA ARG A 101 1.41 11.32 6.29
C ARG A 101 0.68 12.61 6.61
N GLY A 102 0.00 13.17 5.62
CA GLY A 102 -0.84 14.33 5.83
C GLY A 102 -1.29 14.99 4.53
N THR A 103 -1.60 16.28 4.61
CA THR A 103 -2.09 17.06 3.46
C THR A 103 -0.97 17.87 2.82
N PHE A 104 0.08 17.19 2.38
CA PHE A 104 1.23 17.83 1.73
C PHE A 104 0.93 18.21 0.29
N ASP A 105 1.58 19.27 -0.17
CA ASP A 105 1.65 19.64 -1.57
C ASP A 105 2.88 19.00 -2.23
N ALA A 106 2.85 18.85 -3.56
CA ALA A 106 3.97 18.30 -4.31
C ALA A 106 5.28 19.10 -4.20
N SER A 107 5.20 20.38 -3.82
CA SER A 107 6.33 21.28 -3.60
C SER A 107 6.88 21.27 -2.18
N ASP A 108 6.24 20.55 -1.25
CA ASP A 108 6.67 20.54 0.15
C ASP A 108 8.04 19.85 0.32
N LEU A 109 8.87 20.42 1.19
CA LEU A 109 10.25 19.98 1.42
C LEU A 109 10.36 18.80 2.38
N LEU A 110 9.41 17.85 2.34
CA LEU A 110 9.35 16.74 3.30
C LEU A 110 10.60 15.86 3.23
N TYR A 111 11.06 15.49 2.03
CA TYR A 111 12.30 14.70 1.86
C TYR A 111 13.53 15.41 2.46
N PRO A 112 13.84 16.67 2.08
CA PRO A 112 14.93 17.41 2.72
C PRO A 112 14.85 17.48 4.25
N LYS A 113 13.66 17.70 4.82
CA LYS A 113 13.46 17.79 6.28
C LYS A 113 13.69 16.43 6.97
N VAL A 114 13.22 15.34 6.36
CA VAL A 114 13.45 13.98 6.85
C VAL A 114 14.93 13.62 6.79
N ILE A 115 15.61 13.96 5.70
CA ILE A 115 17.05 13.74 5.58
C ILE A 115 17.83 14.54 6.64
N ALA A 116 17.46 15.80 6.87
CA ALA A 116 18.05 16.62 7.92
C ALA A 116 17.81 16.01 9.32
N LEU A 117 16.62 15.46 9.57
CA LEU A 117 16.29 14.74 10.80
C LEU A 117 17.19 13.50 10.98
N VAL A 118 17.34 12.67 9.95
CA VAL A 118 18.17 11.46 9.99
C VAL A 118 19.64 11.83 10.28
N ARG A 119 20.19 12.82 9.55
CA ARG A 119 21.56 13.30 9.79
C ARG A 119 21.79 13.82 11.20
N ARG A 120 20.86 14.66 11.69
CA ARG A 120 20.94 15.23 13.03
C ARG A 120 20.82 14.17 14.12
N SER A 121 19.97 13.18 13.89
CA SER A 121 19.73 12.09 14.83
C SER A 121 20.83 11.02 14.80
N GLY A 122 21.55 10.89 13.67
CA GLY A 122 22.52 9.81 13.46
C GLY A 122 21.86 8.42 13.45
N CYS A 123 20.56 8.34 13.15
CA CYS A 123 19.82 7.10 13.13
C CYS A 123 19.93 6.40 11.76
N ASP A 124 19.67 5.10 11.75
CA ASP A 124 19.71 4.25 10.56
C ASP A 124 18.32 3.60 10.38
N LEU A 125 17.51 4.20 9.52
CA LEU A 125 16.13 3.79 9.33
C LEU A 125 16.07 2.41 8.66
N LYS A 126 15.21 1.56 9.21
CA LYS A 126 14.82 0.28 8.64
C LYS A 126 13.55 0.39 7.80
N GLN A 127 12.65 1.30 8.17
CA GLN A 127 11.40 1.58 7.45
C GLN A 127 11.20 3.09 7.27
N LEU A 128 10.82 3.48 6.06
CA LEU A 128 10.51 4.87 5.72
C LEU A 128 9.23 4.93 4.88
N ALA A 129 8.24 5.68 5.36
CA ALA A 129 6.98 5.89 4.69
C ALA A 129 6.63 7.38 4.63
N LEU A 130 6.69 7.98 3.44
CA LEU A 130 6.44 9.42 3.25
C LEU A 130 5.21 9.66 2.39
N ASP A 131 4.57 10.81 2.60
CA ASP A 131 3.28 11.15 2.00
C ASP A 131 3.23 11.01 0.47
N GLU A 132 2.09 10.55 -0.03
CA GLU A 132 1.90 10.24 -1.45
C GLU A 132 1.86 11.48 -2.34
N ASN A 133 1.64 12.67 -1.76
CA ASN A 133 1.61 13.89 -2.53
C ASN A 133 3.01 14.49 -2.74
N VAL A 134 4.01 14.13 -1.93
CA VAL A 134 5.36 14.71 -2.05
C VAL A 134 6.20 13.96 -3.09
N LYS A 135 6.77 14.70 -4.04
CA LYS A 135 7.67 14.15 -5.06
C LYS A 135 9.08 14.02 -4.47
N ALA A 136 9.61 12.79 -4.41
CA ALA A 136 11.04 12.59 -4.18
C ALA A 136 11.82 12.97 -5.44
N ARG A 137 13.00 13.57 -5.29
CA ARG A 137 13.98 13.65 -6.39
C ARG A 137 14.93 12.45 -6.29
N PHE A 138 15.65 12.17 -7.36
CA PHE A 138 16.60 11.07 -7.36
C PHE A 138 17.69 11.26 -6.32
N GLU A 139 18.20 12.48 -6.19
CA GLU A 139 19.23 12.85 -5.21
C GLU A 139 18.74 12.65 -3.77
N ASP A 140 17.45 12.85 -3.52
CA ASP A 140 16.87 12.61 -2.19
C ASP A 140 16.92 11.11 -1.83
N LEU A 141 16.73 10.21 -2.79
CA LEU A 141 16.85 8.76 -2.56
C LEU A 141 18.30 8.29 -2.41
N GLU A 142 19.23 8.83 -3.22
CA GLU A 142 20.65 8.54 -3.05
C GLU A 142 21.11 8.93 -1.66
N GLU A 143 20.68 10.10 -1.18
CA GLU A 143 21.02 10.62 0.14
C GLU A 143 20.39 9.78 1.26
N VAL A 144 19.11 9.41 1.14
CA VAL A 144 18.45 8.47 2.06
C VAL A 144 19.18 7.13 2.09
N SER A 145 19.56 6.58 0.93
CA SER A 145 20.28 5.30 0.84
C SER A 145 21.68 5.37 1.45
N ALA A 146 22.36 6.52 1.33
CA ALA A 146 23.68 6.71 1.93
C ALA A 146 23.60 6.78 3.46
N LEU A 147 22.54 7.38 4.00
CA LEU A 147 22.31 7.53 5.43
C LEU A 147 21.70 6.29 6.09
N CYS A 148 20.81 5.58 5.39
CA CYS A 148 20.02 4.46 5.93
C CYS A 148 20.31 3.17 5.15
N GLN A 149 21.48 2.57 5.37
CA GLN A 149 21.92 1.38 4.62
C GLN A 149 21.11 0.12 4.99
N ASN A 150 20.40 0.14 6.11
CA ASN A 150 19.57 -0.96 6.58
C ASN A 150 18.08 -0.81 6.23
N LEU A 151 17.73 0.14 5.35
CA LEU A 151 16.36 0.35 4.90
C LEU A 151 15.85 -0.87 4.10
N TRP A 152 14.88 -1.59 4.68
CA TRP A 152 14.27 -2.77 4.06
C TRP A 152 12.85 -2.50 3.56
N HIS A 153 12.16 -1.47 4.06
CA HIS A 153 10.86 -1.03 3.57
C HIS A 153 10.88 0.45 3.18
N LEU A 154 10.53 0.72 1.93
CA LEU A 154 10.31 2.07 1.41
C LEU A 154 8.87 2.22 0.91
N ASP A 155 8.11 3.16 1.48
CA ASP A 155 6.78 3.55 1.01
C ASP A 155 6.82 5.01 0.56
N MET A 156 6.70 5.20 -0.76
CA MET A 156 6.91 6.48 -1.42
C MET A 156 5.89 6.74 -2.52
N ARG A 157 5.77 8.01 -2.89
CA ARG A 157 5.07 8.43 -4.11
C ARG A 157 5.74 7.83 -5.34
N PHE A 158 4.92 7.36 -6.29
CA PHE A 158 5.38 6.84 -7.57
C PHE A 158 6.04 7.92 -8.44
N TRP A 159 7.13 7.54 -9.13
CA TRP A 159 7.86 8.36 -10.09
C TRP A 159 7.46 8.05 -11.53
N TYR A 160 6.96 9.05 -12.25
CA TYR A 160 6.63 8.89 -13.67
C TYR A 160 7.88 8.67 -14.54
N MET A 161 7.75 7.80 -15.56
CA MET A 161 8.74 7.48 -16.60
C MET A 161 10.08 6.91 -16.08
N ASP A 162 11.07 7.75 -15.79
CA ASP A 162 12.47 7.33 -15.66
C ASP A 162 12.88 6.94 -14.23
N GLY A 163 12.07 7.29 -13.23
CA GLY A 163 12.46 7.13 -11.83
C GLY A 163 12.59 5.66 -11.39
N LEU A 164 11.75 4.75 -11.91
CA LEU A 164 11.86 3.34 -11.53
C LEU A 164 13.17 2.71 -11.99
N GLY A 165 13.70 3.14 -13.14
CA GLY A 165 15.01 2.69 -13.62
C GLY A 165 16.11 3.02 -12.61
N ALA A 166 16.00 4.17 -11.96
CA ALA A 166 16.92 4.64 -10.93
C ALA A 166 16.88 3.78 -9.65
N LEU A 167 15.77 3.08 -9.39
CA LEU A 167 15.65 2.10 -8.30
C LEU A 167 16.25 0.73 -8.66
N SER A 168 16.75 0.51 -9.87
CA SER A 168 17.41 -0.76 -10.22
C SER A 168 18.70 -0.92 -9.40
N LEU A 169 18.96 -2.15 -8.95
CA LEU A 169 20.15 -2.44 -8.15
C LEU A 169 21.35 -2.72 -9.07
N ASP A 170 22.37 -1.88 -9.01
CA ASP A 170 23.68 -2.16 -9.59
C ASP A 170 24.61 -2.74 -8.51
N VAL A 171 24.82 -4.05 -8.58
CA VAL A 171 25.69 -4.81 -7.66
C VAL A 171 27.17 -4.46 -7.79
N ASN A 172 27.58 -3.85 -8.90
CA ASN A 172 28.97 -3.44 -9.13
C ASN A 172 29.23 -2.00 -8.70
N SER A 173 28.20 -1.24 -8.32
CA SER A 173 28.35 0.11 -7.80
C SER A 173 29.06 0.09 -6.44
N SER A 174 29.95 1.07 -6.20
CA SER A 174 30.55 1.27 -4.89
C SER A 174 29.55 1.79 -3.85
N HIS A 175 28.43 2.35 -4.32
CA HIS A 175 27.33 2.88 -3.51
C HIS A 175 26.00 2.36 -4.07
N PRO A 176 25.67 1.08 -3.85
CA PRO A 176 24.42 0.52 -4.35
C PRO A 176 23.22 1.18 -3.68
N LEU A 177 22.21 1.54 -4.48
CA LEU A 177 21.00 2.19 -3.99
C LEU A 177 20.10 1.18 -3.27
N LEU A 178 19.82 1.43 -1.99
CA LEU A 178 18.93 0.65 -1.13
C LEU A 178 19.23 -0.86 -1.19
N PRO A 179 20.44 -1.30 -0.79
CA PRO A 179 20.91 -2.65 -1.04
C PRO A 179 20.11 -3.71 -0.27
N LYS A 180 19.44 -3.34 0.83
CA LYS A 180 18.65 -4.23 1.69
C LYS A 180 17.14 -4.11 1.50
N LEU A 181 16.69 -3.46 0.42
CA LEU A 181 15.26 -3.27 0.15
C LEU A 181 14.55 -4.60 -0.13
N GLU A 182 13.64 -4.99 0.76
CA GLU A 182 12.80 -6.18 0.62
C GLU A 182 11.36 -5.83 0.24
N MET A 183 10.88 -4.64 0.61
CA MET A 183 9.51 -4.19 0.35
C MET A 183 9.49 -2.76 -0.22
N LEU A 184 8.83 -2.60 -1.36
CA LEU A 184 8.59 -1.30 -1.98
C LEU A 184 7.08 -1.03 -2.04
N THR A 185 6.63 0.12 -1.57
CA THR A 185 5.25 0.57 -1.74
C THR A 185 5.25 1.82 -2.60
N LEU A 186 4.55 1.73 -3.73
CA LEU A 186 4.38 2.79 -4.71
C LEU A 186 2.97 3.36 -4.57
N ARG A 187 2.89 4.63 -4.18
CA ARG A 187 1.63 5.35 -4.04
C ARG A 187 1.39 6.27 -5.22
N ILE A 188 0.23 6.13 -5.85
CA ILE A 188 -0.16 6.93 -7.00
C ILE A 188 -1.13 8.01 -6.48
N PRO A 189 -0.73 9.29 -6.55
CA PRO A 189 -1.46 10.37 -5.89
C PRO A 189 -2.83 10.59 -6.52
N SER A 190 -3.82 10.86 -5.68
CA SER A 190 -5.20 11.13 -6.11
C SER A 190 -5.42 12.54 -6.72
N VAL A 191 -4.62 13.52 -6.30
CA VAL A 191 -4.92 14.96 -6.50
C VAL A 191 -4.43 15.51 -7.84
N GLU A 192 -3.31 15.00 -8.36
CA GLU A 192 -2.86 15.40 -9.69
C GLU A 192 -3.76 14.67 -10.70
N ARG A 193 -4.57 15.40 -11.47
CA ARG A 193 -5.21 14.92 -12.71
C ARG A 193 -4.22 15.15 -13.87
N PRO A 194 -3.18 14.32 -14.06
CA PRO A 194 -2.43 14.37 -15.30
C PRO A 194 -3.36 13.98 -16.45
N VAL A 195 -2.94 14.34 -17.65
CA VAL A 195 -3.54 13.85 -18.90
C VAL A 195 -3.53 12.32 -18.83
N SER A 196 -4.67 11.70 -19.15
CA SER A 196 -5.13 10.32 -18.85
C SER A 196 -4.20 9.12 -19.14
N HIS A 197 -2.97 9.33 -19.61
CA HIS A 197 -2.02 8.26 -19.96
C HIS A 197 -0.73 8.26 -19.14
N GLN A 198 -0.54 9.23 -18.23
CA GLN A 198 0.69 9.32 -17.43
C GLN A 198 0.63 8.56 -16.10
N ARG A 199 -0.50 7.95 -15.71
CA ARG A 199 -0.65 7.25 -14.42
C ARG A 199 -0.25 5.77 -14.45
N VAL A 200 0.15 5.26 -15.62
CA VAL A 200 0.56 3.87 -15.80
C VAL A 200 2.07 3.76 -15.69
N ILE A 201 2.52 2.86 -14.83
CA ILE A 201 3.90 2.43 -14.67
C ILE A 201 4.35 1.72 -15.94
N ASP A 202 5.49 2.12 -16.51
CA ASP A 202 6.12 1.40 -17.62
C ASP A 202 6.45 -0.05 -17.20
N PRO A 203 5.78 -1.06 -17.79
CA PRO A 203 6.01 -2.46 -17.46
C PRO A 203 7.47 -2.89 -17.62
N ALA A 204 8.16 -2.39 -18.64
CA ALA A 204 9.53 -2.79 -18.94
C ALA A 204 10.54 -2.20 -17.95
N ALA A 205 10.43 -0.92 -17.61
CA ALA A 205 11.24 -0.32 -16.55
C ALA A 205 10.97 -0.97 -15.19
N PHE A 206 9.70 -1.24 -14.88
CA PHE A 206 9.31 -1.90 -13.63
C PHE A 206 9.93 -3.29 -13.51
N MET A 207 9.78 -4.13 -14.53
CA MET A 207 10.29 -5.50 -14.48
C MET A 207 11.82 -5.55 -14.46
N ARG A 208 12.51 -4.64 -15.15
CA ARG A 208 13.98 -4.49 -15.02
C ARG A 208 14.40 -4.20 -13.57
N MET A 209 13.69 -3.29 -12.90
CA MET A 209 13.95 -2.98 -11.49
C MET A 209 13.71 -4.21 -10.60
N VAL A 210 12.58 -4.91 -10.76
CA VAL A 210 12.27 -6.13 -9.99
C VAL A 210 13.29 -7.22 -10.23
N GLN A 211 13.65 -7.51 -11.47
CA GLN A 211 14.64 -8.54 -11.85
C GLN A 211 16.02 -8.24 -11.28
N SER A 212 16.47 -6.97 -11.33
CA SER A 212 17.76 -6.55 -10.75
C SER A 212 17.86 -6.81 -9.25
N ARG A 213 16.71 -6.84 -8.55
CA ARG A 213 16.61 -7.04 -7.09
C ARG A 213 16.16 -8.44 -6.69
N THR A 214 15.93 -9.34 -7.64
CA THR A 214 15.47 -10.72 -7.39
C THR A 214 16.45 -11.70 -8.01
N GLU A 215 16.28 -12.01 -9.29
CA GLU A 215 17.07 -12.97 -10.05
C GLU A 215 18.52 -12.51 -10.24
N GLY A 216 18.74 -11.20 -10.41
CA GLY A 216 20.08 -10.60 -10.58
C GLY A 216 21.04 -10.85 -9.41
N LEU A 217 20.53 -11.28 -8.25
CA LEU A 217 21.31 -11.60 -7.06
C LEU A 217 21.70 -13.08 -6.95
N GLY A 218 21.19 -13.95 -7.83
CA GLY A 218 21.34 -15.41 -7.77
C GLY A 218 22.78 -15.93 -7.90
N GLY A 219 23.72 -15.12 -8.35
CA GLY A 219 25.14 -15.49 -8.45
C GLY A 219 26.03 -15.04 -7.28
N ILE A 220 25.54 -14.16 -6.40
CA ILE A 220 26.37 -13.44 -5.40
C ILE A 220 26.21 -14.05 -3.97
N GLY A 221 25.63 -15.25 -3.85
CA GLY A 221 25.51 -15.94 -2.55
C GLY A 221 24.43 -15.34 -1.64
N GLY A 222 23.34 -14.82 -2.23
CA GLY A 222 22.34 -14.01 -1.54
C GLY A 222 21.38 -14.69 -0.56
N ASP A 223 21.59 -15.94 -0.14
CA ASP A 223 20.61 -16.66 0.72
C ASP A 223 21.18 -17.42 1.92
N LEU A 224 22.47 -17.29 2.21
CA LEU A 224 23.05 -17.92 3.41
C LEU A 224 23.77 -16.84 4.24
N ASP A 225 23.23 -16.62 5.44
CA ASP A 225 23.75 -15.85 6.57
C ASP A 225 23.51 -14.33 6.67
N ASN A 226 23.35 -13.92 7.93
CA ASN A 226 23.13 -12.58 8.49
C ASN A 226 24.22 -11.53 8.16
N GLY A 227 24.96 -11.69 7.06
CA GLY A 227 26.07 -10.84 6.64
C GLY A 227 26.07 -10.44 5.16
N THR A 228 25.04 -10.78 4.37
CA THR A 228 24.97 -10.36 2.97
C THR A 228 24.76 -8.83 2.84
N LEU A 229 25.55 -8.20 1.98
CA LEU A 229 25.44 -6.77 1.66
C LEU A 229 24.07 -6.43 1.05
N PHE A 230 23.52 -7.38 0.29
CA PHE A 230 22.27 -7.23 -0.45
C PHE A 230 21.17 -8.14 0.09
N LYS A 231 19.91 -7.68 -0.01
CA LYS A 231 18.70 -8.47 0.21
C LYS A 231 17.84 -8.47 -1.05
N ARG A 232 17.08 -9.55 -1.23
CA ARG A 232 16.15 -9.70 -2.36
C ARG A 232 14.86 -8.95 -2.11
N LEU A 233 14.32 -8.34 -3.16
CA LEU A 233 12.98 -7.76 -3.15
C LEU A 233 11.95 -8.89 -3.05
N LYS A 234 11.12 -8.87 -2.01
CA LYS A 234 10.07 -9.85 -1.76
C LYS A 234 8.71 -9.35 -2.23
N GLU A 235 8.47 -8.04 -2.16
CA GLU A 235 7.14 -7.50 -2.40
C GLU A 235 7.18 -6.08 -2.98
N VAL A 236 6.32 -5.83 -3.97
CA VAL A 236 5.97 -4.48 -4.42
C VAL A 236 4.48 -4.24 -4.23
N ARG A 237 4.10 -3.24 -3.44
CA ARG A 237 2.72 -2.79 -3.24
C ARG A 237 2.42 -1.61 -4.15
N PHE A 238 1.25 -1.65 -4.75
CA PHE A 238 0.67 -0.53 -5.47
C PHE A 238 -0.54 -0.04 -4.69
N ILE A 239 -0.55 1.25 -4.38
CA ILE A 239 -1.67 1.92 -3.73
C ILE A 239 -2.10 3.03 -4.67
N TYR A 240 -3.26 2.84 -5.28
CA TYR A 240 -3.91 3.83 -6.10
C TYR A 240 -4.79 4.71 -5.23
N GLY A 241 -5.06 5.93 -5.69
CA GLY A 241 -6.04 6.80 -5.06
C GLY A 241 -7.47 6.25 -5.24
N TRP A 242 -8.45 7.13 -5.12
CA TRP A 242 -9.88 6.79 -5.11
C TRP A 242 -10.45 6.18 -6.41
N GLU A 243 -9.63 5.92 -7.43
CA GLU A 243 -10.06 5.44 -8.75
C GLU A 243 -9.58 4.00 -8.99
N THR A 244 -10.50 3.04 -8.78
CA THR A 244 -10.31 1.60 -9.03
C THR A 244 -9.94 1.26 -10.48
N ASP A 245 -10.23 2.17 -11.41
CA ASP A 245 -9.95 2.00 -12.83
C ASP A 245 -8.45 2.05 -13.14
N GLU A 246 -7.67 2.79 -12.35
CA GLU A 246 -6.24 2.98 -12.59
C GLU A 246 -5.43 1.70 -12.36
N LEU A 247 -5.73 0.97 -11.30
CA LEU A 247 -5.09 -0.32 -11.02
C LEU A 247 -5.37 -1.33 -12.13
N TRP A 248 -6.57 -1.30 -12.71
CA TRP A 248 -6.91 -2.15 -13.84
C TRP A 248 -6.19 -1.73 -15.13
N SER A 249 -6.13 -0.44 -15.43
CA SER A 249 -5.34 0.07 -16.57
C SER A 249 -3.86 -0.25 -16.41
N GLN A 250 -3.35 -0.28 -15.18
CA GLN A 250 -1.99 -0.74 -14.91
C GLN A 250 -1.79 -2.21 -15.28
N VAL A 251 -2.68 -3.08 -14.83
CA VAL A 251 -2.61 -4.51 -15.13
C VAL A 251 -2.75 -4.76 -16.62
N GLU A 252 -3.63 -4.04 -17.31
CA GLU A 252 -3.77 -4.08 -18.77
C GLU A 252 -2.45 -3.74 -19.47
N ALA A 253 -1.77 -2.67 -19.05
CA ALA A 253 -0.47 -2.33 -19.62
C ALA A 253 0.58 -3.42 -19.38
N PHE A 254 0.57 -4.09 -18.22
CA PHE A 254 1.45 -5.23 -17.96
C PHE A 254 1.11 -6.46 -18.84
N GLU A 255 -0.15 -6.68 -19.18
CA GLU A 255 -0.60 -7.78 -20.03
C GLU A 255 -0.35 -7.53 -21.52
N GLU A 256 -0.41 -6.26 -21.96
CA GLU A 256 -0.12 -5.83 -23.33
C GLU A 256 1.37 -5.71 -23.64
N ALA A 257 2.21 -5.60 -22.61
CA ALA A 257 3.65 -5.54 -22.77
C ALA A 257 4.21 -6.83 -23.41
N ASP A 258 5.33 -6.68 -24.13
CA ASP A 258 6.05 -7.81 -24.72
C ASP A 258 6.35 -8.86 -23.63
N PRO A 259 5.96 -10.14 -23.80
CA PRO A 259 6.22 -11.19 -22.83
C PRO A 259 7.69 -11.36 -22.43
N SER A 260 8.62 -10.98 -23.32
CA SER A 260 10.06 -10.96 -23.03
C SER A 260 10.48 -9.83 -22.08
N LEU A 261 9.70 -8.75 -22.00
CA LEU A 261 9.92 -7.61 -21.12
C LEU A 261 9.08 -7.71 -19.84
N ALA A 262 7.87 -8.26 -19.92
CA ALA A 262 6.99 -8.49 -18.78
C ALA A 262 6.27 -9.85 -18.89
N PRO A 263 6.50 -10.79 -17.96
CA PRO A 263 6.03 -12.17 -18.06
C PRO A 263 4.55 -12.32 -17.66
N PHE A 264 3.71 -11.33 -17.98
CA PHE A 264 2.28 -11.31 -17.65
C PHE A 264 1.37 -11.50 -18.87
N GLY A 265 1.94 -11.47 -20.08
CA GLY A 265 1.19 -11.47 -21.34
C GLY A 265 0.50 -12.78 -21.71
N GLY A 266 -0.40 -12.69 -22.70
CA GLY A 266 -1.12 -13.82 -23.31
C GLY A 266 -2.45 -14.12 -22.64
N THR A 267 -3.43 -13.22 -22.77
CA THR A 267 -4.78 -13.43 -22.24
C THR A 267 -5.79 -13.63 -23.38
N ASN A 268 -6.62 -14.67 -23.28
CA ASN A 268 -7.73 -14.91 -24.19
C ASN A 268 -8.71 -13.70 -24.17
N PRO A 269 -8.99 -13.05 -25.33
CA PRO A 269 -9.86 -11.87 -25.38
C PRO A 269 -11.26 -12.10 -24.80
N THR A 270 -11.80 -13.31 -24.94
CA THR A 270 -13.11 -13.67 -24.38
C THR A 270 -13.11 -13.63 -22.86
N ILE A 271 -12.01 -14.06 -22.23
CA ILE A 271 -11.85 -13.95 -20.78
C ILE A 271 -11.84 -12.46 -20.39
N VAL A 272 -11.04 -11.64 -21.08
CA VAL A 272 -10.94 -10.19 -20.80
C VAL A 272 -12.31 -9.51 -20.87
N GLU A 273 -13.13 -9.82 -21.88
CA GLU A 273 -14.46 -9.22 -22.06
C GLU A 273 -15.41 -9.56 -20.89
N VAL A 274 -15.45 -10.82 -20.46
CA VAL A 274 -16.27 -11.26 -19.32
C VAL A 274 -15.79 -10.58 -18.02
N LEU A 275 -14.47 -10.46 -17.83
CA LEU A 275 -13.88 -9.82 -16.66
C LEU A 275 -14.16 -8.31 -16.63
N GLN A 276 -14.08 -7.64 -17.77
CA GLN A 276 -14.40 -6.21 -17.88
C GLN A 276 -15.87 -5.94 -17.55
N THR A 277 -16.77 -6.79 -18.05
CA THR A 277 -18.20 -6.70 -17.71
C THR A 277 -18.43 -6.84 -16.21
N LEU A 278 -17.75 -7.79 -15.56
CA LEU A 278 -17.85 -7.94 -14.11
C LEU A 278 -17.31 -6.72 -13.36
N LYS A 279 -16.15 -6.19 -13.75
CA LYS A 279 -15.56 -4.98 -13.16
C LYS A 279 -16.51 -3.80 -13.24
N ASP A 280 -17.03 -3.51 -14.42
CA ASP A 280 -17.94 -2.38 -14.66
C ASP A 280 -19.20 -2.50 -13.80
N LEU A 281 -19.71 -3.73 -13.65
CA LEU A 281 -20.82 -3.99 -12.76
C LEU A 281 -20.40 -3.73 -11.32
N ILE A 282 -19.31 -4.31 -10.82
CA ILE A 282 -18.84 -4.20 -9.43
C ILE A 282 -18.53 -2.76 -9.02
N SER A 283 -17.88 -1.98 -9.88
CA SER A 283 -17.61 -0.55 -9.67
C SER A 283 -18.89 0.28 -9.46
N ARG A 284 -20.02 -0.13 -10.06
CA ARG A 284 -21.33 0.51 -9.83
C ARG A 284 -21.90 0.19 -8.44
N PHE A 285 -21.46 -0.89 -7.77
CA PHE A 285 -21.92 -1.21 -6.40
C PHE A 285 -21.21 -0.40 -5.33
N GLY A 286 -19.90 -0.17 -5.48
CA GLY A 286 -19.06 0.45 -4.45
C GLY A 286 -19.32 1.94 -4.24
N LYS A 287 -19.65 2.68 -5.32
CA LYS A 287 -19.73 4.16 -5.31
C LYS A 287 -21.00 4.76 -4.65
N GLY A 288 -21.74 4.01 -3.84
CA GLY A 288 -22.90 4.55 -3.12
C GLY A 288 -24.04 5.08 -4.01
N ALA A 289 -23.99 4.84 -5.33
CA ALA A 289 -25.00 5.26 -6.32
C ALA A 289 -26.38 4.58 -6.14
N TYR A 290 -26.56 3.87 -5.03
CA TYR A 290 -27.78 3.22 -4.59
C TYR A 290 -28.87 4.19 -4.08
N GLN A 291 -28.71 5.51 -4.18
CA GLN A 291 -29.64 6.42 -3.53
C GLN A 291 -30.81 6.96 -4.36
N GLU A 292 -30.90 6.88 -5.70
CA GLU A 292 -31.97 7.66 -6.39
C GLU A 292 -32.84 7.04 -7.50
N ASN A 293 -32.59 5.85 -8.07
CA ASN A 293 -33.43 5.37 -9.20
C ASN A 293 -33.99 3.94 -9.07
N SER A 294 -35.25 3.83 -8.61
CA SER A 294 -36.03 2.59 -8.32
C SER A 294 -36.13 1.56 -9.46
N TRP A 295 -35.89 1.95 -10.72
CA TRP A 295 -35.93 1.07 -11.89
C TRP A 295 -34.59 0.40 -12.22
N GLY A 296 -33.46 0.91 -11.72
CA GLY A 296 -32.14 0.27 -11.86
C GLY A 296 -31.97 -0.99 -11.01
N TYR A 297 -32.84 -1.17 -10.00
CA TYR A 297 -32.73 -2.21 -8.98
C TYR A 297 -33.04 -3.63 -9.47
N ALA A 298 -33.89 -3.80 -10.48
CA ALA A 298 -34.25 -5.13 -10.99
C ALA A 298 -33.28 -5.66 -12.07
N LYS A 299 -32.70 -4.77 -12.88
CA LYS A 299 -31.79 -5.17 -13.97
C LYS A 299 -30.41 -5.56 -13.45
N LEU A 300 -29.97 -4.95 -12.35
CA LEU A 300 -28.62 -5.16 -11.83
C LEU A 300 -28.38 -6.60 -11.33
N PRO A 301 -29.27 -7.24 -10.52
CA PRO A 301 -29.12 -8.66 -10.17
C PRO A 301 -29.06 -9.58 -11.40
N MET A 302 -29.82 -9.27 -12.45
CA MET A 302 -29.79 -10.03 -13.71
C MET A 302 -28.48 -9.83 -14.47
N GLN A 303 -27.93 -8.62 -14.49
CA GLN A 303 -26.61 -8.36 -15.10
C GLN A 303 -25.48 -9.09 -14.37
N ILE A 304 -25.49 -9.10 -13.03
CA ILE A 304 -24.54 -9.91 -12.26
C ILE A 304 -24.76 -11.39 -12.56
N HIS A 305 -26.01 -11.85 -12.59
CA HIS A 305 -26.32 -13.23 -12.91
C HIS A 305 -25.72 -13.64 -14.26
N ASN A 306 -25.90 -12.83 -15.30
CA ASN A 306 -25.32 -13.07 -16.62
C ASN A 306 -23.79 -13.07 -16.60
N ALA A 307 -23.18 -12.13 -15.87
CA ALA A 307 -21.72 -12.09 -15.73
C ALA A 307 -21.20 -13.36 -15.02
N VAL A 308 -21.87 -13.82 -13.96
CA VAL A 308 -21.53 -15.06 -13.25
C VAL A 308 -21.76 -16.28 -14.14
N CYS A 309 -22.80 -16.32 -14.97
CA CYS A 309 -22.97 -17.38 -15.97
C CYS A 309 -21.80 -17.41 -16.96
N GLY A 310 -21.39 -16.26 -17.49
CA GLY A 310 -20.23 -16.16 -18.38
C GLY A 310 -18.94 -16.63 -17.72
N LEU A 311 -18.77 -16.36 -16.42
CA LEU A 311 -17.66 -16.91 -15.63
C LEU A 311 -17.75 -18.44 -15.48
N GLU A 312 -18.94 -19.00 -15.24
CA GLU A 312 -19.10 -20.45 -15.07
C GLU A 312 -18.75 -21.27 -16.32
N GLU A 313 -18.93 -20.67 -17.49
CA GLU A 313 -18.56 -21.22 -18.80
C GLU A 313 -17.04 -21.23 -19.03
N LEU A 314 -16.26 -20.47 -18.26
CA LEU A 314 -14.80 -20.48 -18.37
C LEU A 314 -14.22 -21.79 -17.86
N ASP A 315 -13.31 -22.33 -18.66
CA ASP A 315 -12.49 -23.50 -18.35
C ASP A 315 -11.00 -23.13 -18.40
N PHE A 316 -10.25 -23.62 -17.42
CA PHE A 316 -8.83 -23.33 -17.20
C PHE A 316 -7.97 -24.60 -17.23
N GLU A 317 -8.48 -25.70 -17.80
CA GLU A 317 -7.67 -26.89 -18.03
C GLU A 317 -6.44 -26.60 -18.89
N SER A 318 -6.62 -25.84 -19.99
CA SER A 318 -5.57 -25.47 -20.95
C SER A 318 -5.23 -23.97 -21.01
N GLU A 319 -5.93 -23.14 -20.25
CA GLU A 319 -5.80 -21.67 -20.27
C GLU A 319 -5.09 -21.14 -19.02
N ASP A 320 -4.46 -19.96 -19.12
CA ASP A 320 -3.80 -19.32 -17.98
C ASP A 320 -4.83 -18.76 -16.99
N SER A 321 -5.02 -19.42 -15.84
CA SER A 321 -5.95 -18.97 -14.81
C SER A 321 -5.45 -17.75 -14.03
N ARG A 322 -4.15 -17.41 -14.12
CA ARG A 322 -3.55 -16.30 -13.36
C ARG A 322 -4.14 -14.95 -13.73
N VAL A 323 -4.73 -14.79 -14.91
CA VAL A 323 -5.48 -13.58 -15.29
C VAL A 323 -6.56 -13.22 -14.25
N LEU A 324 -7.21 -14.22 -13.64
CA LEU A 324 -8.23 -14.00 -12.62
C LEU A 324 -7.64 -13.37 -11.35
N ALA A 325 -6.44 -13.78 -10.97
CA ALA A 325 -5.71 -13.20 -9.84
C ALA A 325 -5.15 -11.82 -10.20
N ARG A 326 -4.52 -11.68 -11.39
CA ARG A 326 -3.95 -10.42 -11.89
C ARG A 326 -4.97 -9.31 -12.01
N ARG A 327 -6.22 -9.61 -12.34
CA ARG A 327 -7.31 -8.62 -12.45
C ARG A 327 -8.18 -8.53 -11.19
N GLY A 328 -7.81 -9.19 -10.10
CA GLY A 328 -8.51 -9.08 -8.80
C GLY A 328 -9.91 -9.71 -8.79
N VAL A 329 -10.23 -10.55 -9.77
CA VAL A 329 -11.54 -11.19 -9.93
C VAL A 329 -11.85 -12.10 -8.75
N LEU A 330 -10.85 -12.86 -8.31
CA LEU A 330 -11.02 -13.79 -7.19
C LEU A 330 -11.25 -13.08 -5.87
N HIS A 331 -10.53 -11.99 -5.63
CA HIS A 331 -10.77 -11.12 -4.49
C HIS A 331 -12.21 -10.59 -4.49
N MET A 332 -12.69 -10.11 -5.63
CA MET A 332 -14.06 -9.62 -5.78
C MET A 332 -15.12 -10.72 -5.56
N LEU A 333 -14.96 -11.88 -6.20
CA LEU A 333 -15.88 -13.02 -6.03
C LEU A 333 -15.90 -13.52 -4.58
N HIS A 334 -14.75 -13.52 -3.92
CA HIS A 334 -14.62 -13.86 -2.52
C HIS A 334 -15.38 -12.88 -1.63
N GLN A 335 -15.19 -11.57 -1.81
CA GLN A 335 -15.94 -10.53 -1.08
C GLN A 335 -17.47 -10.64 -1.27
N ILE A 336 -17.92 -11.00 -2.48
CA ILE A 336 -19.33 -11.28 -2.77
C ILE A 336 -19.80 -12.50 -1.99
N SER A 337 -19.00 -13.58 -1.99
CA SER A 337 -19.35 -14.86 -1.35
C SER A 337 -19.47 -14.77 0.17
N THR A 338 -18.57 -14.02 0.82
CA THR A 338 -18.51 -13.87 2.29
C THR A 338 -19.51 -12.84 2.81
N GLY A 339 -20.10 -12.05 1.92
CA GLY A 339 -21.07 -11.02 2.29
C GLY A 339 -20.44 -9.74 2.83
N SER A 340 -19.12 -9.58 2.70
CA SER A 340 -18.40 -8.33 3.02
C SER A 340 -18.86 -7.15 2.15
N ARG A 341 -19.43 -7.43 0.97
CA ARG A 341 -20.15 -6.43 0.17
C ARG A 341 -21.66 -6.54 0.35
N THR A 342 -22.31 -5.39 0.54
CA THR A 342 -23.76 -5.28 0.48
C THR A 342 -24.21 -5.47 -0.96
N LEU A 343 -25.06 -6.47 -1.15
CA LEU A 343 -25.58 -6.86 -2.44
C LEU A 343 -27.06 -6.43 -2.54
N PRO A 344 -27.55 -6.00 -3.72
CA PRO A 344 -28.93 -5.55 -3.88
C PRO A 344 -29.95 -6.63 -3.54
N ALA A 345 -31.16 -6.20 -3.18
CA ALA A 345 -32.30 -7.08 -2.99
C ALA A 345 -32.56 -7.93 -4.25
N GLY A 346 -32.89 -9.21 -4.07
CA GLY A 346 -33.15 -10.14 -5.18
C GLY A 346 -32.00 -11.09 -5.51
N GLN A 347 -30.81 -10.94 -4.94
CA GLN A 347 -29.72 -11.89 -5.19
C GLN A 347 -29.93 -13.29 -4.65
N ALA A 348 -30.76 -13.43 -3.61
CA ALA A 348 -31.18 -14.74 -3.11
C ALA A 348 -31.88 -15.56 -4.20
N ILE A 349 -32.56 -14.90 -5.15
CA ILE A 349 -33.26 -15.55 -6.27
C ILE A 349 -32.28 -16.26 -7.19
N PHE A 350 -31.13 -15.63 -7.48
CA PHE A 350 -30.11 -16.18 -8.39
C PHE A 350 -29.00 -16.96 -7.68
N GLY A 351 -29.06 -17.09 -6.35
CA GLY A 351 -28.06 -17.81 -5.56
C GLY A 351 -26.64 -17.28 -5.72
N ILE A 352 -26.45 -15.99 -6.02
CA ILE A 352 -25.17 -15.42 -6.47
C ILE A 352 -24.02 -15.75 -5.51
N ARG A 353 -24.20 -15.55 -4.20
CA ARG A 353 -23.16 -15.85 -3.19
C ARG A 353 -22.71 -17.32 -3.19
N LYS A 354 -23.67 -18.24 -3.38
CA LYS A 354 -23.39 -19.68 -3.42
C LYS A 354 -22.59 -20.00 -4.67
N ARG A 355 -23.02 -19.49 -5.82
CA ARG A 355 -22.36 -19.69 -7.12
C ARG A 355 -20.95 -19.12 -7.16
N THR A 356 -20.73 -17.90 -6.63
CA THR A 356 -19.38 -17.32 -6.56
C THR A 356 -18.46 -18.14 -5.65
N LYS A 357 -18.98 -18.69 -4.54
CA LYS A 357 -18.21 -19.61 -3.69
C LYS A 357 -17.85 -20.91 -4.43
N GLU A 358 -18.80 -21.48 -5.17
CA GLU A 358 -18.59 -22.68 -5.98
C GLU A 358 -17.58 -22.43 -7.10
N LEU A 359 -17.61 -21.26 -7.76
CA LEU A 359 -16.62 -20.83 -8.74
C LEU A 359 -15.21 -20.74 -8.15
N CYS A 360 -15.04 -20.09 -7.00
CA CYS A 360 -13.75 -20.03 -6.32
C CYS A 360 -13.20 -21.45 -6.02
N ASN A 361 -14.06 -22.37 -5.59
CA ASN A 361 -13.68 -23.77 -5.35
C ASN A 361 -13.35 -24.52 -6.65
N LYS A 362 -14.13 -24.31 -7.72
CA LYS A 362 -13.90 -24.89 -9.06
C LYS A 362 -12.51 -24.51 -9.57
N TRP A 363 -12.12 -23.24 -9.41
CA TRP A 363 -10.89 -22.72 -9.97
C TRP A 363 -9.65 -22.88 -9.07
N LYS A 364 -9.83 -23.11 -7.76
CA LYS A 364 -8.73 -23.24 -6.79
C LYS A 364 -7.58 -24.16 -7.26
N PRO A 365 -7.82 -25.38 -7.80
CA PRO A 365 -6.74 -26.25 -8.24
C PRO A 365 -5.90 -25.67 -9.39
N PHE A 366 -6.55 -25.05 -10.38
CA PHE A 366 -5.87 -24.43 -11.53
C PHE A 366 -5.05 -23.21 -11.11
N LEU A 367 -5.63 -22.37 -10.24
CA LEU A 367 -4.97 -21.18 -9.74
C LEU A 367 -3.75 -21.49 -8.88
N LEU A 368 -3.83 -22.52 -8.02
CA LEU A 368 -2.69 -22.98 -7.24
C LEU A 368 -1.60 -23.57 -8.13
N ARG A 369 -1.98 -24.34 -9.15
CA ARG A 369 -1.04 -24.88 -10.16
C ARG A 369 -0.30 -23.75 -10.88
N ASP A 370 -1.04 -22.81 -11.45
CA ASP A 370 -0.46 -21.75 -12.29
C ASP A 370 0.27 -20.70 -11.44
N SER A 371 -0.20 -20.42 -10.22
CA SER A 371 0.49 -19.51 -9.29
C SER A 371 1.87 -20.03 -8.88
N ARG A 372 2.02 -21.35 -8.72
CA ARG A 372 3.31 -22.00 -8.42
C ARG A 372 4.28 -22.02 -9.60
N SER A 373 3.79 -21.91 -10.82
CA SER A 373 4.66 -21.91 -12.01
C SER A 373 5.22 -20.53 -12.34
N THR A 374 5.00 -19.51 -11.50
CA THR A 374 5.47 -18.15 -11.73
C THR A 374 6.22 -17.59 -10.51
N PRO A 375 7.36 -16.91 -10.72
CA PRO A 375 8.06 -16.20 -9.65
C PRO A 375 7.35 -14.90 -9.26
N TYR A 376 6.36 -14.44 -10.02
CA TYR A 376 5.64 -13.19 -9.77
C TYR A 376 4.16 -13.46 -9.57
N ARG A 377 3.63 -13.08 -8.40
CA ARG A 377 2.24 -13.36 -7.99
C ARG A 377 1.49 -12.09 -7.61
N TRP A 378 0.45 -11.80 -8.37
CA TRP A 378 -0.46 -10.69 -8.08
C TRP A 378 -1.46 -11.08 -7.01
N CYS A 379 -1.58 -10.24 -5.99
CA CYS A 379 -2.55 -10.38 -4.91
C CYS A 379 -3.26 -9.05 -4.69
N TYR A 380 -4.59 -9.06 -4.59
CA TYR A 380 -5.37 -7.85 -4.33
C TYR A 380 -5.63 -7.71 -2.84
N LEU A 381 -5.37 -6.53 -2.28
CA LEU A 381 -5.61 -6.24 -0.85
C LEU A 381 -6.86 -5.36 -0.65
N GLY A 382 -7.37 -4.76 -1.71
CA GLY A 382 -8.54 -3.90 -1.72
C GLY A 382 -8.92 -3.49 -3.14
N GLU A 383 -9.86 -2.56 -3.26
CA GLU A 383 -10.28 -2.01 -4.56
C GLU A 383 -9.20 -1.14 -5.22
N ASP A 384 -8.37 -0.51 -4.40
CA ASP A 384 -7.35 0.48 -4.72
C ASP A 384 -5.93 -0.04 -4.45
N MET A 385 -5.79 -1.30 -4.03
CA MET A 385 -4.52 -1.85 -3.58
C MET A 385 -4.27 -3.24 -4.14
N ALA A 386 -3.09 -3.40 -4.73
CA ALA A 386 -2.55 -4.69 -5.13
C ALA A 386 -1.10 -4.83 -4.65
N LYS A 387 -0.63 -6.06 -4.57
CA LYS A 387 0.78 -6.38 -4.36
C LYS A 387 1.24 -7.39 -5.39
N LEU A 388 2.50 -7.25 -5.79
CA LEU A 388 3.27 -8.24 -6.54
C LEU A 388 4.24 -8.90 -5.58
N LYS A 389 3.97 -10.17 -5.23
CA LYS A 389 4.88 -11.01 -4.46
C LYS A 389 5.92 -11.60 -5.40
N CYS A 390 7.20 -11.45 -5.05
CA CYS A 390 8.34 -12.00 -5.77
C CYS A 390 8.80 -13.25 -5.03
N VAL A 391 8.55 -14.41 -5.60
CA VAL A 391 8.78 -15.72 -4.98
C VAL A 391 9.97 -16.38 -5.63
N THR A 392 10.85 -16.94 -4.80
CA THR A 392 12.02 -17.68 -5.29
C THR A 392 11.75 -19.19 -5.28
N PRO A 393 12.46 -19.98 -6.10
CA PRO A 393 12.29 -21.43 -6.12
C PRO A 393 12.52 -22.11 -4.76
N SER A 394 13.29 -21.49 -3.86
CA SER A 394 13.49 -21.95 -2.49
C SER A 394 12.30 -21.67 -1.59
N ASP A 395 11.65 -20.50 -1.74
CA ASP A 395 10.47 -20.14 -0.95
C ASP A 395 9.27 -21.06 -1.27
N ASP A 396 9.20 -21.54 -2.52
CA ASP A 396 8.12 -22.40 -3.02
C ASP A 396 8.04 -23.79 -2.37
N GLN A 397 9.14 -24.27 -1.77
CA GLN A 397 9.15 -25.61 -1.14
C GLN A 397 8.49 -25.63 0.24
N ASP A 398 8.44 -24.47 0.90
CA ASP A 398 7.94 -24.33 2.27
C ASP A 398 6.53 -23.70 2.35
N GLU A 399 5.96 -23.28 1.21
CA GLU A 399 4.72 -22.50 1.19
C GLU A 399 3.47 -23.39 1.28
N ASP A 400 2.62 -23.12 2.29
CA ASP A 400 1.34 -23.80 2.46
C ASP A 400 0.37 -23.44 1.32
N SER A 401 -0.31 -24.46 0.79
CA SER A 401 -1.34 -24.30 -0.24
C SER A 401 -2.47 -23.38 0.22
N GLU A 402 -2.80 -23.40 1.51
CA GLU A 402 -3.81 -22.48 2.06
C GLU A 402 -3.28 -21.05 2.19
N GLU A 403 -1.99 -20.85 2.47
CA GLU A 403 -1.39 -19.51 2.49
C GLU A 403 -1.40 -18.89 1.08
N THR A 404 -0.94 -19.64 0.07
CA THR A 404 -1.00 -19.20 -1.33
C THR A 404 -2.44 -18.90 -1.75
N TRP A 405 -3.41 -19.73 -1.33
CA TRP A 405 -4.82 -19.49 -1.61
C TRP A 405 -5.34 -18.21 -0.96
N ASN A 406 -5.00 -17.97 0.31
CA ASN A 406 -5.37 -16.75 1.02
C ASN A 406 -4.75 -15.51 0.37
N ASP A 407 -3.51 -15.60 -0.11
CA ASP A 407 -2.87 -14.53 -0.88
C ASP A 407 -3.64 -14.24 -2.18
N ILE A 408 -4.00 -15.27 -2.96
CA ILE A 408 -4.81 -15.15 -4.19
C ILE A 408 -6.17 -14.49 -3.92
N LEU A 409 -6.82 -14.85 -2.82
CA LEU A 409 -8.11 -14.27 -2.42
C LEU A 409 -8.00 -12.87 -1.81
N GLY A 410 -6.79 -12.41 -1.46
CA GLY A 410 -6.60 -11.15 -0.75
C GLY A 410 -7.00 -11.19 0.71
N CYS A 411 -6.87 -12.36 1.35
CA CYS A 411 -7.23 -12.61 2.74
C CYS A 411 -6.03 -12.72 3.68
N SER A 412 -4.80 -12.53 3.20
CA SER A 412 -3.62 -12.76 4.02
C SER A 412 -3.52 -11.79 5.22
N HIS A 413 -3.36 -12.38 6.40
CA HIS A 413 -3.29 -11.69 7.69
C HIS A 413 -2.04 -10.83 7.89
N SER A 414 -1.07 -10.90 6.96
CA SER A 414 0.23 -10.23 7.07
C SER A 414 0.23 -8.75 6.69
N SER A 415 -0.90 -8.23 6.17
CA SER A 415 -1.04 -6.81 5.88
C SER A 415 -1.96 -6.15 6.92
N PRO A 416 -1.47 -5.22 7.75
CA PRO A 416 -2.37 -4.44 8.59
C PRO A 416 -3.39 -3.73 7.68
N PRO A 417 -4.67 -3.64 8.08
CA PRO A 417 -5.70 -3.02 7.27
C PRO A 417 -5.39 -1.53 7.09
N MET A 418 -4.71 -1.18 6.00
CA MET A 418 -4.38 0.21 5.66
C MET A 418 -5.56 0.96 5.05
N SER A 419 -6.66 0.28 4.69
CA SER A 419 -7.70 0.81 3.78
C SER A 419 -8.82 1.63 4.44
N LYS A 420 -8.67 2.13 5.68
CA LYS A 420 -9.66 3.07 6.27
C LYS A 420 -9.06 4.23 7.08
N GLU A 421 -7.74 4.46 7.05
CA GLU A 421 -7.16 5.63 7.75
C GLU A 421 -7.60 6.97 7.12
N TRP A 422 -8.05 6.96 5.85
CA TRP A 422 -8.37 8.17 5.07
C TRP A 422 -9.81 8.68 5.18
N LEU A 423 -10.74 7.88 5.72
CA LEU A 423 -12.17 8.24 5.80
C LEU A 423 -12.48 9.39 6.78
N TRP A 424 -11.48 9.88 7.52
CA TRP A 424 -11.62 11.00 8.46
C TRP A 424 -11.28 12.36 7.86
N GLN A 425 -11.03 12.44 6.55
CA GLN A 425 -10.76 13.70 5.85
C GLN A 425 -12.03 14.52 5.52
N TYR A 426 -13.22 14.08 5.96
CA TYR A 426 -14.49 14.80 5.78
C TYR A 426 -15.30 14.91 7.07
#